data_AF-W6KY37-F1
#
_entry.id   AF-W6KY37-F1
#
_cell.length_a   1.000
_cell.length_b   1.000
_cell.length_c   1.000
_cell.angle_alpha   90.00
_cell.angle_beta   90.00
_cell.angle_gamma   90.00
#
_symmetry.space_group_name_H-M   'P 1'
#
loop_
_entity.id
_entity.type
_entity.pdbx_description
1 polymer ?
#
loop_
_entity_poly.entity_id
_entity_poly.type
_entity_poly.pdbx_seq_one_letter_code
_entity_poly.pdbx_strand_id
1 'polypeptide(L)'
;MADVNTFRDFPTRSVIFTERERVLEARRALVQELQQSVNVLQLENDSREEHLRHERLRYAQRKSLQDEKLSTKEAQIRTQHERLQQFVSEEERLQGALQRCEESIQAATGELERRKELEIKVHEIKDRLTQMKLRLEESEGNLIKLESRMERQAIITEKRHGMVVDQVPTISLPRLGDNERGLSVEDMAGDSILLVDETL
;
A
#
# COMPACT_ATOMS: atom_id res chain seq x y z
N MET A 1 124.44 -44.58 44.22
CA MET A 1 123.24 -45.35 43.79
C MET A 1 121.99 -44.48 43.64
N ALA A 2 121.88 -43.31 44.28
CA ALA A 2 120.73 -42.40 44.08
C ALA A 2 120.75 -41.64 42.73
N ASP A 3 121.92 -41.26 42.23
CA ASP A 3 122.04 -40.42 41.01
C ASP A 3 121.70 -41.14 39.69
N VAL A 4 121.83 -42.48 39.65
CA VAL A 4 121.51 -43.28 38.45
C VAL A 4 119.99 -43.44 38.29
N ASN A 5 119.25 -43.50 39.39
CA ASN A 5 117.78 -43.57 39.37
C ASN A 5 117.17 -42.22 38.96
N THR A 6 117.73 -41.10 39.42
CA THR A 6 117.29 -39.76 38.99
C THR A 6 117.56 -39.48 37.51
N PHE A 7 118.65 -40.02 36.94
CA PHE A 7 118.96 -39.86 35.50
C PHE A 7 118.09 -40.76 34.61
N ARG A 8 117.63 -41.91 35.13
CA ARG A 8 116.70 -42.83 34.43
C ARG A 8 115.25 -42.34 34.47
N ASP A 9 114.85 -41.65 35.54
CA ASP A 9 113.52 -41.06 35.70
C ASP A 9 113.34 -39.74 34.93
N PHE A 10 114.43 -39.03 34.63
CA PHE A 10 114.41 -37.76 33.89
C PHE A 10 113.82 -37.86 32.48
N PRO A 11 114.22 -38.83 31.61
CA PRO A 11 113.60 -39.00 30.30
C PRO A 11 112.12 -39.39 30.39
N THR A 12 111.72 -40.21 31.37
CA THR A 12 110.31 -40.58 31.58
C THR A 12 109.47 -39.39 32.03
N ARG A 13 109.99 -38.55 32.94
CA ARG A 13 109.32 -37.31 33.36
C ARG A 13 109.21 -36.32 32.19
N SER A 14 110.26 -36.15 31.39
CA SER A 14 110.25 -35.28 30.21
C SER A 14 109.22 -35.73 29.15
N VAL A 15 109.08 -37.03 28.91
CA VAL A 15 108.04 -37.58 28.02
C VAL A 15 106.64 -37.29 28.58
N ILE A 16 106.39 -37.51 29.87
CA ILE A 16 105.10 -37.19 30.50
C ILE A 16 104.79 -35.69 30.42
N PHE A 17 105.78 -34.81 30.58
CA PHE A 17 105.59 -33.36 30.44
C PHE A 17 105.23 -32.97 28.99
N THR A 18 105.94 -33.49 28.00
CA THR A 18 105.68 -33.20 26.58
C THR A 18 104.35 -33.77 26.09
N GLU A 19 103.94 -34.95 26.56
CA GLU A 19 102.60 -35.51 26.28
C GLU A 19 101.49 -34.67 26.92
N ARG A 20 101.69 -34.19 28.15
CA ARG A 20 100.74 -33.29 28.82
C ARG A 20 100.62 -31.96 28.09
N GLU A 21 101.73 -31.40 27.60
CA GLU A 21 101.74 -30.18 26.79
C GLU A 21 100.96 -30.38 25.48
N ARG A 22 101.19 -31.48 24.76
CA ARG A 22 100.43 -31.82 23.55
C ARG A 22 98.93 -31.97 23.81
N VAL A 23 98.54 -32.60 24.92
CA VAL A 23 97.12 -32.73 25.31
C VAL A 23 96.51 -31.36 25.64
N LEU A 24 97.26 -30.48 26.32
CA LEU A 24 96.82 -29.12 26.60
C LEU A 24 96.68 -28.28 25.33
N GLU A 25 97.59 -28.43 24.37
CA GLU A 25 97.51 -27.79 23.05
C GLU A 25 96.31 -28.29 22.24
N ALA A 26 96.07 -29.60 22.18
CA ALA A 26 94.90 -30.18 21.53
C ALA A 26 93.59 -29.70 22.17
N ARG A 27 93.55 -29.60 23.50
CA ARG A 27 92.39 -29.06 24.22
C ARG A 27 92.17 -27.58 23.92
N ARG A 28 93.24 -26.77 23.82
CA ARG A 28 93.15 -25.35 23.44
C ARG A 28 92.61 -25.19 22.02
N ALA A 29 93.08 -26.01 21.07
CA ALA A 29 92.59 -26.01 19.69
C ALA A 29 91.09 -26.35 19.63
N LEU A 30 90.67 -27.42 20.31
CA LEU A 30 89.25 -27.81 20.38
C LEU A 30 88.37 -26.72 20.99
N VAL A 31 88.84 -26.04 22.05
CA VAL A 31 88.10 -24.93 22.67
C VAL A 31 87.98 -23.76 21.69
N GLN A 32 89.04 -23.44 20.93
CA GLN A 32 88.99 -22.39 19.91
C GLN A 32 88.00 -22.74 18.77
N GLU A 33 88.00 -23.99 18.30
CA GLU A 33 87.04 -24.46 17.29
C GLU A 33 85.59 -24.38 17.80
N LEU A 34 85.34 -24.80 19.04
CA LEU A 34 84.03 -24.68 19.67
C LEU A 34 83.59 -23.22 19.83
N GLN A 35 84.51 -22.33 20.22
CA GLN A 35 84.22 -20.89 20.31
C GLN A 35 83.85 -20.31 18.93
N GLN A 36 84.59 -20.68 17.88
CA GLN A 36 84.26 -20.26 16.52
C GLN A 36 82.89 -20.79 16.08
N SER A 37 82.60 -22.07 16.35
CA SER A 37 81.31 -22.68 16.03
C SER A 37 80.14 -22.00 16.75
N VAL A 38 80.30 -21.70 18.05
CA VAL A 38 79.30 -20.96 18.84
C VAL A 38 79.08 -19.57 18.27
N ASN A 39 80.14 -18.85 17.91
CA ASN A 39 80.02 -17.51 17.32
C ASN A 39 79.28 -17.55 15.98
N VAL A 40 79.56 -18.54 15.12
CA VAL A 40 78.85 -18.71 13.85
C VAL A 40 77.36 -19.00 14.08
N LEU A 41 77.04 -19.91 14.99
CA LEU A 41 75.66 -20.24 15.32
C LEU A 41 74.90 -19.06 15.96
N GLN A 42 75.57 -18.24 16.76
CA GLN A 42 74.99 -17.01 17.31
C GLN A 42 74.63 -16.03 16.20
N LEU A 43 75.54 -15.75 15.27
CA LEU A 43 75.28 -14.87 14.13
C LEU A 43 74.14 -15.39 13.24
N GLU A 44 74.09 -16.70 12.99
CA GLU A 44 72.98 -17.31 12.25
C GLU A 44 71.65 -17.18 12.98
N ASN A 45 71.65 -17.37 14.31
CA ASN A 45 70.44 -17.25 15.10
C ASN A 45 69.93 -15.80 15.11
N ASP A 46 70.81 -14.83 15.34
CA ASP A 46 70.48 -13.41 15.31
C ASP A 46 69.89 -13.02 13.94
N SER A 47 70.51 -13.49 12.85
CA SER A 47 69.98 -13.29 11.49
C SER A 47 68.59 -13.91 11.32
N ARG A 48 68.37 -15.16 11.76
CA ARG A 48 67.05 -15.81 11.68
C ARG A 48 66.00 -15.10 12.54
N GLU A 49 66.37 -14.58 13.70
CA GLU A 49 65.48 -13.78 14.55
C GLU A 49 65.08 -12.47 13.88
N GLU A 50 66.02 -11.76 13.25
CA GLU A 50 65.72 -10.55 12.49
C GLU A 50 64.78 -10.83 11.31
N HIS A 51 65.04 -11.90 10.56
CA HIS A 51 64.15 -12.34 9.48
C HIS A 51 62.74 -12.63 10.00
N LEU A 52 62.62 -13.36 11.11
CA LEU A 52 61.33 -13.68 11.73
C LEU A 52 60.59 -12.41 12.21
N ARG A 53 61.31 -11.42 12.76
CA ARG A 53 60.72 -10.13 13.16
C ARG A 53 60.20 -9.37 11.95
N HIS A 54 60.95 -9.32 10.85
CA HIS A 54 60.52 -8.68 9.60
C HIS A 54 59.30 -9.37 8.99
N GLU A 55 59.27 -10.70 8.95
CA GLU A 55 58.12 -11.45 8.45
C GLU A 55 56.88 -11.21 9.32
N ARG A 56 57.00 -11.27 10.65
CA ARG A 56 55.90 -10.97 11.57
C ARG A 56 55.32 -9.58 11.35
N LEU A 57 56.18 -8.56 11.16
CA LEU A 57 55.75 -7.21 10.84
C LEU A 57 54.99 -7.16 9.52
N ARG A 58 55.52 -7.82 8.47
CA ARG A 58 54.87 -7.88 7.15
C ARG A 58 53.51 -8.56 7.21
N TYR A 59 53.38 -9.65 7.95
CA TYR A 59 52.10 -10.34 8.15
C TYR A 59 51.11 -9.48 8.93
N ALA A 60 51.55 -8.79 10.00
CA ALA A 60 50.70 -7.90 10.76
C ALA A 60 50.16 -6.74 9.90
N GLN A 61 51.01 -6.13 9.07
CA GLN A 61 50.59 -5.09 8.13
C GLN A 61 49.57 -5.60 7.10
N ARG A 62 49.83 -6.77 6.50
CA ARG A 62 48.90 -7.38 5.54
C ARG A 62 47.57 -7.72 6.19
N LYS A 63 47.58 -8.21 7.44
CA LYS A 63 46.37 -8.50 8.19
C LYS A 63 45.58 -7.23 8.49
N SER A 64 46.22 -6.17 8.98
CA SER A 64 45.55 -4.87 9.21
C SER A 64 44.84 -4.35 7.96
N LEU A 65 45.53 -4.38 6.81
CA LEU A 65 44.94 -3.96 5.54
C LEU A 65 43.77 -4.84 5.09
N GLN A 66 43.79 -6.13 5.42
CA GLN A 66 42.66 -7.02 5.13
C GLN A 66 41.49 -6.77 6.08
N ASP A 67 41.76 -6.58 7.37
CA ASP A 67 40.74 -6.30 8.38
C ASP A 67 40.03 -4.95 8.08
N GLU A 68 40.76 -3.93 7.65
CA GLU A 68 40.19 -2.65 7.18
C GLU A 68 39.31 -2.82 5.94
N LYS A 69 39.74 -3.65 4.98
CA LYS A 69 38.94 -3.97 3.78
C LYS A 69 37.68 -4.75 4.13
N LEU A 70 37.73 -5.63 5.12
CA LEU A 70 36.55 -6.36 5.59
C LEU A 70 35.60 -5.42 6.30
N SER A 71 36.09 -4.60 7.24
CA SER A 71 35.30 -3.61 7.97
C SER A 71 34.58 -2.63 7.04
N THR A 72 35.27 -2.12 6.01
CA THR A 72 34.66 -1.21 5.02
C THR A 72 33.57 -1.90 4.19
N LYS A 73 33.78 -3.16 3.79
CA LYS A 73 32.75 -3.95 3.09
C LYS A 73 31.55 -4.27 3.98
N GLU A 74 31.77 -4.63 5.24
CA GLU A 74 30.69 -4.87 6.19
C GLU A 74 29.86 -3.61 6.43
N ALA A 75 30.50 -2.45 6.55
CA ALA A 75 29.81 -1.17 6.64
C ALA A 75 28.97 -0.90 5.38
N GLN A 76 29.54 -1.13 4.19
CA GLN A 76 28.79 -1.00 2.92
C GLN A 76 27.58 -1.92 2.87
N ILE A 77 27.73 -3.20 3.26
CA ILE A 77 26.63 -4.16 3.31
C ILE A 77 25.51 -3.69 4.25
N ARG A 78 25.86 -3.18 5.44
CA ARG A 78 24.88 -2.63 6.38
C ARG A 78 24.12 -1.45 5.77
N THR A 79 24.82 -0.49 5.19
CA THR A 79 24.16 0.68 4.55
C THR A 79 23.27 0.28 3.36
N GLN A 80 23.67 -0.73 2.58
CA GLN A 80 22.85 -1.25 1.49
C GLN A 80 21.61 -1.97 2.02
N HIS A 81 21.75 -2.73 3.11
CA HIS A 81 20.64 -3.40 3.76
C HIS A 81 19.63 -2.40 4.34
N GLU A 82 20.10 -1.35 5.01
CA GLU A 82 19.25 -0.26 5.51
C GLU A 82 18.49 0.44 4.37
N ARG A 83 19.16 0.73 3.24
CA ARG A 83 18.50 1.30 2.05
C ARG A 83 17.45 0.36 1.46
N LEU A 84 17.74 -0.94 1.39
CA LEU A 84 16.76 -1.92 0.91
C LEU A 84 15.54 -1.98 1.82
N GLN A 85 15.73 -1.96 3.14
CA GLN A 85 14.60 -1.90 4.09
C GLN A 85 13.76 -0.63 3.90
N GLN A 86 14.40 0.52 3.69
CA GLN A 86 13.69 1.77 3.37
C GLN A 86 12.87 1.62 2.09
N PHE A 87 13.44 1.08 1.01
CA PHE A 87 12.70 0.86 -0.24
C PHE A 87 11.52 -0.10 -0.08
N VAL A 88 11.68 -1.20 0.66
CA VAL A 88 10.57 -2.13 0.94
C VAL A 88 9.44 -1.41 1.67
N SER A 89 9.77 -0.62 2.71
CA SER A 89 8.75 0.14 3.45
C SER A 89 8.05 1.20 2.61
N GLU A 90 8.77 1.84 1.69
CA GLU A 90 8.20 2.81 0.75
C GLU A 90 7.31 2.13 -0.29
N GLU A 91 7.70 0.96 -0.78
CA GLU A 91 6.91 0.15 -1.71
C GLU A 91 5.59 -0.28 -1.06
N GLU A 92 5.63 -0.81 0.16
CA GLU A 92 4.42 -1.18 0.92
C GLU A 92 3.50 0.03 1.13
N ARG A 93 4.07 1.19 1.47
CA ARG A 93 3.32 2.44 1.62
C ARG A 93 2.65 2.86 0.31
N LEU A 94 3.35 2.77 -0.81
CA LEU A 94 2.84 3.14 -2.13
C LEU A 94 1.77 2.16 -2.60
N GLN A 95 1.96 0.86 -2.39
CA GLN A 95 0.96 -0.16 -2.69
C GLN A 95 -0.33 0.09 -1.89
N GLY A 96 -0.23 0.38 -0.59
CA GLY A 96 -1.38 0.73 0.24
C GLY A 96 -2.05 2.06 -0.15
N ALA A 97 -1.33 2.99 -0.76
CA ALA A 97 -1.92 4.22 -1.31
C ALA A 97 -2.63 3.95 -2.65
N LEU A 98 -2.05 3.10 -3.49
CA LEU A 98 -2.62 2.69 -4.78
C LEU A 98 -3.95 1.97 -4.57
N GLN A 99 -3.99 1.00 -3.65
CA GLN A 99 -5.23 0.29 -3.30
C GLN A 99 -6.34 1.26 -2.85
N ARG A 100 -6.01 2.24 -2.00
CA ARG A 100 -6.97 3.27 -1.57
C ARG A 100 -7.48 4.13 -2.73
N CYS A 101 -6.59 4.47 -3.68
CA CYS A 101 -6.99 5.19 -4.88
C CYS A 101 -7.93 4.34 -5.76
N GLU A 102 -7.65 3.05 -5.93
CA GLU A 102 -8.50 2.13 -6.67
C GLU A 102 -9.89 2.01 -6.03
N GLU A 103 -9.96 1.82 -4.72
CA GLU A 103 -11.22 1.80 -3.97
C GLU A 103 -12.01 3.12 -4.14
N SER A 104 -11.31 4.26 -4.06
CA SER A 104 -11.94 5.57 -4.27
C SER A 104 -12.45 5.75 -5.70
N ILE A 105 -11.73 5.26 -6.71
CA ILE A 105 -12.15 5.31 -8.11
C ILE A 105 -13.39 4.43 -8.29
N GLN A 106 -13.39 3.20 -7.77
CA GLN A 106 -14.52 2.29 -7.86
C GLN A 106 -15.78 2.87 -7.19
N ALA A 107 -15.63 3.51 -6.03
CA ALA A 107 -16.73 4.19 -5.35
C ALA A 107 -17.26 5.37 -6.19
N ALA A 108 -16.37 6.18 -6.77
CA ALA A 108 -16.75 7.31 -7.61
C ALA A 108 -17.42 6.85 -8.92
N THR A 109 -16.96 5.78 -9.55
CA THR A 109 -17.58 5.22 -10.76
C THR A 109 -18.97 4.66 -10.46
N GLY A 110 -19.12 3.93 -9.34
CA GLY A 110 -20.44 3.43 -8.92
C GLY A 110 -21.44 4.55 -8.63
N GLU A 111 -20.98 5.65 -8.02
CA GLU A 111 -21.82 6.83 -7.81
C GLU A 111 -22.20 7.53 -9.13
N LEU A 112 -21.28 7.58 -10.09
CA LEU A 112 -21.54 8.15 -11.41
C LEU A 112 -22.57 7.33 -12.20
N GLU A 113 -22.54 6.00 -12.10
CA GLU A 113 -23.54 5.12 -12.69
C GLU A 113 -24.93 5.34 -12.07
N ARG A 114 -25.02 5.42 -10.73
CA ARG A 114 -26.27 5.75 -10.04
C ARG A 114 -26.84 7.10 -10.48
N ARG A 115 -25.99 8.12 -10.65
CA ARG A 115 -26.42 9.44 -11.14
C ARG A 115 -26.99 9.37 -12.55
N LYS A 116 -26.37 8.59 -13.45
CA LYS A 116 -26.91 8.37 -14.80
C LYS A 116 -28.28 7.69 -14.76
N GLU A 117 -28.46 6.67 -13.92
CA GLU A 117 -29.77 6.01 -13.75
C GLU A 117 -30.83 6.98 -13.22
N LEU A 118 -30.48 7.82 -12.24
CA LEU A 118 -31.37 8.84 -11.71
C LEU A 118 -31.72 9.89 -12.76
N GLU A 119 -30.77 10.29 -13.59
CA GLU A 119 -31.02 11.23 -14.70
C GLU A 119 -32.03 10.68 -15.70
N ILE A 120 -31.90 9.41 -16.08
CA ILE A 120 -32.87 8.72 -16.94
C ILE A 120 -34.27 8.72 -16.28
N LYS A 121 -34.37 8.35 -15.01
CA LYS A 121 -35.64 8.36 -14.26
C LYS A 121 -36.26 9.75 -14.20
N VAL A 122 -35.45 10.80 -13.99
CA VAL A 122 -35.94 12.19 -14.00
C VAL A 122 -36.48 12.57 -15.36
N HIS A 123 -35.82 12.14 -16.45
CA HIS A 123 -36.31 12.38 -17.81
C HIS A 123 -37.66 11.70 -18.05
N GLU A 124 -37.78 10.41 -17.71
CA GLU A 124 -39.04 9.66 -17.81
C GLU A 124 -40.19 10.30 -17.00
N ILE A 125 -39.91 10.78 -15.79
CA ILE A 125 -40.90 11.46 -14.95
C ILE A 125 -41.33 12.78 -15.61
N LYS A 126 -40.40 13.55 -16.17
CA LYS A 126 -40.72 14.80 -16.89
C LYS A 126 -41.58 14.53 -18.12
N ASP A 127 -41.29 13.49 -18.88
CA ASP A 127 -42.07 13.13 -20.07
C ASP A 127 -43.49 12.71 -19.68
N ARG A 128 -43.64 11.86 -18.64
CA ARG A 128 -44.95 11.47 -18.11
C ARG A 128 -45.74 12.68 -17.59
N LEU A 129 -45.09 13.59 -16.86
CA LEU A 129 -45.72 14.81 -16.39
C LEU A 129 -46.23 15.67 -17.56
N THR A 130 -45.42 15.80 -18.61
CA THR A 130 -45.79 16.57 -19.81
C THR A 130 -47.00 15.93 -20.51
N GLN A 131 -47.01 14.60 -20.65
CA GLN A 131 -48.17 13.88 -21.19
C GLN A 131 -49.44 14.05 -20.34
N MET A 132 -49.31 14.02 -19.00
CA MET A 132 -50.46 14.24 -18.11
C MET A 132 -51.00 15.68 -18.22
N LYS A 133 -50.13 16.68 -18.34
CA LYS A 133 -50.54 18.08 -18.55
C LYS A 133 -51.32 18.23 -19.86
N LEU A 134 -50.83 17.66 -20.95
CA LEU A 134 -51.54 17.69 -22.23
C LEU A 134 -52.93 17.05 -22.15
N ARG A 135 -53.05 15.90 -21.49
CA ARG A 135 -54.36 15.25 -21.26
C ARG A 135 -55.30 16.10 -20.41
N LEU A 136 -54.77 16.81 -19.41
CA LEU A 136 -55.54 17.73 -18.59
C LEU A 136 -56.06 18.89 -19.43
N GLU A 137 -55.20 19.54 -20.22
CA GLU A 137 -55.56 20.64 -21.13
C GLU A 137 -56.62 20.20 -22.15
N GLU A 138 -56.50 18.99 -22.71
CA GLU A 138 -57.52 18.42 -23.60
C GLU A 138 -58.86 18.20 -22.88
N SER A 139 -58.82 17.69 -21.64
CA SER A 139 -60.01 17.47 -20.82
C SER A 139 -60.71 18.79 -20.45
N GLU A 140 -59.95 19.82 -20.09
CA GLU A 140 -60.43 21.17 -19.82
C GLU A 140 -61.06 21.77 -21.08
N GLY A 141 -60.41 21.63 -22.24
CA GLY A 141 -60.97 22.07 -23.52
C GLY A 141 -62.28 21.37 -23.88
N ASN A 142 -62.45 20.09 -23.54
CA ASN A 142 -63.70 19.36 -23.72
C ASN A 142 -64.78 19.82 -22.74
N LEU A 143 -64.41 20.13 -21.50
CA LEU A 143 -65.31 20.65 -20.48
C LEU A 143 -65.87 22.03 -20.89
N ILE A 144 -65.02 22.94 -21.36
CA ILE A 144 -65.43 24.26 -21.89
C ILE A 144 -66.42 24.11 -23.08
N LYS A 145 -66.19 23.13 -23.97
CA LYS A 145 -67.11 22.86 -25.09
C LYS A 145 -68.47 22.36 -24.61
N LEU A 146 -68.50 21.51 -23.58
CA LEU A 146 -69.73 21.02 -22.97
C LEU A 146 -70.48 22.15 -22.27
N GLU A 147 -69.80 22.99 -21.49
CA GLU A 147 -70.35 24.18 -20.85
C GLU A 147 -70.95 25.13 -21.90
N SER A 148 -70.20 25.45 -22.97
CA SER A 148 -70.69 26.31 -24.06
C SER A 148 -71.89 25.71 -24.80
N ARG A 149 -72.00 24.37 -24.88
CA ARG A 149 -73.15 23.69 -25.49
C ARG A 149 -74.35 23.71 -24.55
N MET A 150 -74.12 23.52 -23.25
CA MET A 150 -75.12 23.62 -22.20
C MET A 150 -75.71 25.03 -22.16
N GLU A 151 -74.89 26.08 -22.13
CA GLU A 151 -75.34 27.48 -22.17
C GLU A 151 -76.17 27.79 -23.43
N ARG A 152 -75.70 27.36 -24.61
CA ARG A 152 -76.45 27.53 -25.86
C ARG A 152 -77.80 26.81 -25.80
N GLN A 153 -77.82 25.59 -25.28
CA GLN A 153 -79.06 24.83 -25.14
C GLN A 153 -80.01 25.53 -24.15
N ALA A 154 -79.49 26.02 -23.01
CA ALA A 154 -80.25 26.76 -22.01
C ALA A 154 -80.90 28.02 -22.60
N ILE A 155 -80.16 28.80 -23.41
CA ILE A 155 -80.71 29.99 -24.09
C ILE A 155 -81.81 29.60 -25.09
N ILE A 156 -81.61 28.53 -25.88
CA ILE A 156 -82.62 28.07 -26.86
C ILE A 156 -83.89 27.59 -26.14
N THR A 157 -83.73 26.83 -25.05
CA THR A 157 -84.87 26.35 -24.26
C THR A 157 -85.60 27.50 -23.59
N GLU A 158 -84.90 28.51 -23.04
CA GLU A 158 -85.52 29.69 -22.45
C GLU A 158 -86.28 30.52 -23.48
N LYS A 159 -85.70 30.73 -24.69
CA LYS A 159 -86.39 31.41 -25.80
C LYS A 159 -87.64 30.67 -26.23
N ARG A 160 -87.58 29.34 -26.39
CA ARG A 160 -88.75 28.52 -26.72
C ARG A 160 -89.81 28.60 -25.61
N HIS A 161 -89.38 28.53 -24.36
CA HIS A 161 -90.28 28.67 -23.23
C HIS A 161 -91.01 30.03 -23.27
N GLY A 162 -90.30 31.13 -23.47
CA GLY A 162 -90.89 32.46 -23.65
C GLY A 162 -91.94 32.50 -24.78
N MET A 163 -91.60 31.96 -25.96
CA MET A 163 -92.55 31.89 -27.09
C MET A 163 -93.82 31.08 -26.78
N VAL A 164 -93.71 29.99 -26.02
CA VAL A 164 -94.85 29.15 -25.64
C VAL A 164 -95.72 29.83 -24.58
N VAL A 165 -95.09 30.48 -23.59
CA VAL A 165 -95.78 31.26 -22.56
C VAL A 165 -96.58 32.41 -23.19
N ASP A 166 -96.00 33.10 -24.18
CA ASP A 166 -96.69 34.18 -24.91
C ASP A 166 -97.92 33.69 -25.69
N GLN A 167 -97.93 32.43 -26.13
CA GLN A 167 -99.06 31.82 -26.86
C GLN A 167 -100.16 31.27 -25.95
N VAL A 168 -99.85 30.98 -24.68
CA VAL A 168 -100.80 30.41 -23.71
C VAL A 168 -100.69 31.16 -22.37
N PRO A 169 -101.13 32.43 -22.32
CA PRO A 169 -100.90 33.31 -21.15
C PRO A 169 -101.68 32.91 -19.89
N THR A 170 -102.66 32.00 -20.01
CA THR A 170 -103.52 31.54 -18.91
C THR A 170 -102.90 30.42 -18.08
N ILE A 171 -101.80 29.78 -18.51
CA ILE A 171 -101.18 28.63 -17.83
C ILE A 171 -99.70 28.92 -17.56
N SER A 172 -99.30 28.91 -16.28
CA SER A 172 -97.89 29.04 -15.89
C SER A 172 -97.16 27.73 -16.17
N LEU A 173 -96.20 27.75 -17.08
CA LEU A 173 -95.33 26.62 -17.37
C LEU A 173 -94.02 26.73 -16.55
N PRO A 174 -93.48 25.63 -16.01
CA PRO A 174 -92.19 25.65 -15.32
C PRO A 174 -91.02 25.80 -16.31
N ARG A 175 -89.96 26.51 -15.90
CA ARG A 175 -88.73 26.71 -16.67
C ARG A 175 -87.75 25.56 -16.45
N LEU A 176 -86.81 25.40 -17.38
CA LEU A 176 -85.66 24.53 -17.17
C LEU A 176 -84.82 25.10 -16.01
N GLY A 177 -84.55 24.28 -14.98
CA GLY A 177 -83.82 24.70 -13.77
C GLY A 177 -84.71 25.02 -12.56
N ASP A 178 -86.02 25.20 -12.72
CA ASP A 178 -86.93 25.48 -11.58
C ASP A 178 -86.98 24.32 -10.57
N ASN A 179 -86.69 23.10 -11.01
CA ASN A 179 -86.62 21.90 -10.16
C ASN A 179 -85.23 21.68 -9.53
N GLU A 180 -84.18 22.37 -9.97
CA GLU A 180 -82.81 22.16 -9.45
C GLU A 180 -82.61 22.76 -8.05
N ARG A 181 -83.46 23.71 -7.63
CA ARG A 181 -83.47 24.19 -6.23
C ARG A 181 -84.07 23.19 -5.23
N GLY A 182 -84.66 22.08 -5.69
CA GLY A 182 -85.31 21.10 -4.83
C GLY A 182 -84.77 19.66 -4.89
N LEU A 183 -83.89 19.35 -5.84
CA LEU A 183 -83.39 17.97 -6.06
C LEU A 183 -81.92 18.02 -6.50
N SER A 184 -81.03 18.37 -5.58
CA SER A 184 -79.60 18.15 -5.75
C SER A 184 -79.31 16.64 -5.66
N VAL A 185 -78.57 16.11 -6.63
CA VAL A 185 -78.09 14.71 -6.62
C VAL A 185 -77.06 14.48 -5.50
N GLU A 186 -76.49 15.54 -4.92
CA GLU A 186 -75.62 15.45 -3.75
C GLU A 186 -76.38 14.94 -2.50
N ASP A 187 -77.69 15.16 -2.41
CA ASP A 187 -78.52 14.65 -1.30
C ASP A 187 -78.91 13.16 -1.45
N MET A 188 -78.78 12.57 -2.66
CA MET A 188 -79.04 11.14 -2.89
C MET A 188 -77.78 10.27 -3.01
N ALA A 189 -76.59 10.88 -3.05
CA ALA A 189 -75.32 10.16 -3.14
C ALA A 189 -74.71 9.78 -1.77
N GLY A 190 -75.44 10.00 -0.67
CA GLY A 190 -75.00 9.65 0.69
C GLY A 190 -75.03 8.14 1.01
N ASP A 191 -75.78 7.34 0.26
CA ASP A 191 -75.94 5.91 0.54
C ASP A 191 -75.41 5.05 -0.62
N SER A 192 -74.08 5.02 -0.80
CA SER A 192 -73.42 3.97 -1.56
C SER A 192 -72.80 2.96 -0.60
N ILE A 193 -73.40 1.77 -0.59
CA ILE A 193 -73.09 0.60 0.23
C ILE A 193 -71.67 0.10 -0.09
N LEU A 194 -70.82 0.03 0.93
CA LEU A 194 -69.53 -0.64 0.90
C LEU A 194 -69.76 -2.16 0.92
N LEU A 195 -69.76 -2.82 -0.24
CA LEU A 195 -69.65 -4.28 -0.32
C LEU A 195 -68.17 -4.65 -0.18
N VAL A 196 -67.79 -5.00 1.05
CA VAL A 196 -66.55 -5.72 1.34
C VAL A 196 -66.72 -7.12 0.78
N ASP A 197 -65.92 -7.46 -0.24
CA ASP A 197 -65.69 -8.85 -0.61
C ASP A 197 -64.57 -9.37 0.29
N GLU A 198 -64.96 -9.96 1.43
CA GLU A 198 -64.09 -10.88 2.17
C GLU A 198 -64.14 -12.23 1.45
N THR A 199 -63.15 -12.47 0.58
CA THR A 199 -62.82 -13.83 0.16
C THR A 199 -61.30 -14.08 0.25
N LEU A 200 -61.00 -14.96 1.22
CA LEU A 200 -59.86 -15.87 1.41
C LEU A 200 -58.86 -16.02 0.26
#